data_AF-A0A061RTS1-F1
#
_entry.id   AF-A0A061RTS1-F1
#
_cell.length_a   1.000
_cell.length_b   1.000
_cell.length_c   1.000
_cell.angle_alpha   90.00
_cell.angle_beta   90.00
_cell.angle_gamma   90.00
#
_symmetry.space_group_name_H-M   'P 1'
#
loop_
_entity.id
_entity.type
_entity.pdbx_description
1 polymer ?
#
loop_
_entity_poly.entity_id
_entity_poly.type
_entity_poly.pdbx_seq_one_letter_code
_entity_poly.pdbx_strand_id
1 'polypeptide(L)'
;LTHYLEELHRARRATADHTTLLLNCYTKVKDIEKLDAFIAAVDAFIAAGEAQGAGQSLSFDTETAVKVCRAAGYYEHALRVALQANEPTWYLDVLVEDCGHYDEALKYISGLPRAQATETLQKYGKALVNHRPEETTAVVMKLCTPMHSTMDLPSVYVEEEAESVATFAHLYADRPLALMLLCEYILNSSQGGRRPGSEALLYHTLMDLYLSPELMDCSGPSPDSAPQSAAGAGPSVEERR
;
A
#
# COMPACT_ATOMS: atom_id res chain seq x y z
N LEU A 1 34.78 16.02 -9.62
CA LEU A 1 34.49 14.95 -8.64
C LEU A 1 33.67 13.83 -9.26
N THR A 2 32.51 14.13 -9.86
CA THR A 2 31.67 13.16 -10.60
C THR A 2 32.46 12.34 -11.62
N HIS A 3 33.22 12.99 -12.51
CA HIS A 3 34.06 12.31 -13.50
C HIS A 3 35.10 11.36 -12.87
N TYR A 4 35.63 11.68 -11.69
CA TYR A 4 36.58 10.81 -11.00
C TYR A 4 35.88 9.55 -10.48
N LEU A 5 34.69 9.69 -9.91
CA LEU A 5 33.87 8.57 -9.44
C LEU A 5 33.35 7.71 -10.61
N GLU A 6 33.02 8.33 -11.75
CA GLU A 6 32.63 7.65 -12.99
C GLU A 6 33.77 6.76 -13.53
N GLU A 7 35.00 7.27 -13.60
CA GLU A 7 36.17 6.48 -14.03
C GLU A 7 36.47 5.34 -13.03
N LEU A 8 36.33 5.61 -11.73
CA LEU A 8 36.53 4.60 -10.70
C LEU A 8 35.49 3.47 -10.78
N HIS A 9 34.24 3.82 -11.07
CA HIS A 9 33.14 2.89 -11.28
C HIS A 9 33.33 2.08 -12.57
N ARG A 10 33.72 2.72 -13.69
CA ARG A 10 34.05 2.04 -14.95
C ARG A 10 35.21 1.05 -14.79
N ALA A 11 36.19 1.40 -13.96
CA ALA A 11 37.32 0.52 -13.63
C ALA A 11 36.95 -0.62 -12.65
N ARG A 12 35.71 -0.73 -12.18
CA ARG A 12 35.24 -1.67 -11.13
C ARG A 12 36.06 -1.63 -9.84
N ARG A 13 36.63 -0.45 -9.52
CA ARG A 13 37.40 -0.21 -8.29
C ARG A 13 36.64 0.67 -7.29
N ALA A 14 35.39 0.99 -7.58
CA ALA A 14 34.53 1.75 -6.69
C ALA A 14 34.11 0.88 -5.49
N THR A 15 34.11 1.49 -4.31
CA THR A 15 33.54 0.90 -3.09
C THR A 15 32.08 1.34 -2.96
N ALA A 16 31.35 0.71 -2.05
CA ALA A 16 29.96 1.05 -1.70
C ALA A 16 29.76 2.57 -1.51
N ASP A 17 30.61 3.20 -0.72
CA ASP A 17 30.55 4.64 -0.43
C ASP A 17 30.76 5.50 -1.69
N HIS A 18 31.70 5.10 -2.55
CA HIS A 18 31.96 5.80 -3.80
C HIS A 18 30.76 5.71 -4.76
N THR A 19 30.07 4.56 -4.80
CA THR A 19 28.88 4.37 -5.62
C THR A 19 27.67 5.13 -5.08
N THR A 20 27.46 5.16 -3.75
CA THR A 20 26.40 5.94 -3.11
C THR A 20 26.62 7.44 -3.32
N LEU A 21 27.87 7.91 -3.21
CA LEU A 21 28.21 9.30 -3.46
C LEU A 21 28.00 9.68 -4.93
N LEU A 22 28.34 8.78 -5.87
CA LEU A 22 28.10 8.99 -7.30
C LEU A 22 26.60 9.12 -7.58
N LEU A 23 25.77 8.24 -7.01
CA LEU A 23 24.32 8.32 -7.11
C LEU A 23 23.78 9.65 -6.58
N ASN A 24 24.24 10.08 -5.40
CA ASN A 24 23.86 11.37 -4.81
C ASN A 24 24.27 12.56 -5.69
N CYS A 25 25.43 12.46 -6.36
CA CYS A 25 25.84 13.47 -7.32
C CYS A 25 24.92 13.49 -8.55
N TYR A 26 24.51 12.34 -9.09
CA TYR A 26 23.61 12.29 -10.25
C TYR A 26 22.25 12.89 -9.96
N THR A 27 21.65 12.59 -8.79
CA THR A 27 20.37 13.17 -8.41
C THR A 27 20.45 14.68 -8.15
N LYS A 28 21.58 15.18 -7.62
CA LYS A 28 21.82 16.63 -7.44
C LYS A 28 22.02 17.39 -8.75
N VAL A 29 22.73 16.80 -9.70
CA VAL A 29 22.99 17.40 -11.02
C VAL A 29 21.79 17.21 -11.97
N LYS A 30 20.79 16.40 -11.57
CA LYS A 30 19.59 16.04 -12.33
C LYS A 30 19.91 15.40 -13.69
N ASP A 31 20.99 14.64 -13.75
CA ASP A 31 21.40 13.92 -14.95
C ASP A 31 20.64 12.59 -15.03
N ILE A 32 19.44 12.64 -15.61
CA ILE A 32 18.47 11.53 -15.65
C ILE A 32 19.00 10.38 -16.50
N GLU A 33 19.62 10.68 -17.65
CA GLU A 33 20.13 9.66 -18.57
C GLU A 33 21.22 8.82 -17.92
N LYS A 34 22.15 9.46 -17.20
CA LYS A 34 23.20 8.75 -16.46
C LYS A 34 22.65 8.00 -15.25
N LEU A 35 21.66 8.56 -14.55
CA LEU A 35 20.99 7.88 -13.44
C LEU A 35 20.28 6.61 -13.91
N ASP A 36 19.56 6.68 -15.03
CA ASP A 36 18.91 5.51 -15.63
C ASP A 36 19.90 4.47 -16.10
N ALA A 37 20.96 4.88 -16.80
CA ALA A 37 22.02 3.98 -17.22
C ALA A 37 22.70 3.32 -16.01
N PHE A 38 22.86 4.05 -14.91
CA PHE A 38 23.43 3.52 -13.68
C PHE A 38 22.53 2.46 -13.03
N ILE A 39 21.23 2.75 -12.86
CA ILE A 39 20.28 1.79 -12.27
C ILE A 39 20.11 0.56 -13.17
N ALA A 40 20.01 0.75 -14.49
CA ALA A 40 19.93 -0.37 -15.44
C ALA A 40 21.20 -1.22 -15.45
N ALA A 41 22.39 -0.61 -15.29
CA ALA A 41 23.64 -1.35 -15.17
C ALA A 41 23.69 -2.17 -13.86
N VAL A 42 23.12 -1.65 -12.77
CA VAL A 42 22.94 -2.40 -11.52
C VAL A 42 21.97 -3.55 -11.71
N ASP A 43 20.80 -3.31 -12.32
CA ASP A 43 19.80 -4.36 -12.62
C ASP A 43 20.45 -5.52 -13.41
N ALA A 44 21.17 -5.18 -14.47
CA ALA A 44 21.88 -6.17 -15.30
C ALA A 44 22.97 -6.91 -14.52
N PHE A 45 23.64 -6.24 -13.59
CA PHE A 45 24.65 -6.86 -12.74
C PHE A 45 24.05 -7.86 -11.75
N ILE A 46 22.89 -7.54 -11.15
CA ILE A 46 22.19 -8.46 -10.25
C ILE A 46 21.69 -9.68 -11.01
N ALA A 47 21.06 -9.48 -12.18
CA ALA A 47 20.58 -10.56 -13.04
C ALA A 47 21.72 -11.48 -13.53
N ALA A 48 22.93 -10.93 -13.74
CA ALA A 48 24.11 -11.72 -14.09
C ALA A 48 24.81 -12.35 -12.87
N GLY A 49 24.71 -11.72 -11.69
CA GLY A 49 25.38 -12.11 -10.45
C GLY A 49 24.75 -13.33 -9.76
N GLU A 50 23.46 -13.61 -9.98
CA GLU A 50 22.82 -14.86 -9.51
C GLU A 50 23.46 -16.12 -10.13
N ALA A 51 24.12 -16.00 -11.28
CA ALA A 51 24.77 -17.13 -11.97
C ALA A 51 26.19 -17.45 -11.44
N GLN A 52 26.84 -16.54 -10.70
CA GLN A 52 28.21 -16.73 -10.20
C GLN A 52 28.37 -16.10 -8.82
N GLY A 53 28.34 -16.94 -7.78
CA GLY A 53 28.58 -16.58 -6.37
C GLY A 53 29.98 -16.04 -6.11
N ALA A 54 30.27 -14.83 -6.58
CA ALA A 54 31.56 -14.16 -6.45
C ALA A 54 31.40 -12.62 -6.32
N GLY A 55 31.07 -12.17 -5.11
CA GLY A 55 31.89 -11.19 -4.36
C GLY A 55 32.26 -9.83 -4.96
N GLN A 56 31.58 -9.32 -5.98
CA GLN A 56 31.64 -7.90 -6.36
C GLN A 56 30.23 -7.36 -6.59
N SER A 57 29.35 -7.52 -5.60
CA SER A 57 28.14 -6.71 -5.56
C SER A 57 28.56 -5.25 -5.64
N LEU A 58 28.02 -4.50 -6.61
CA LEU A 58 27.89 -3.05 -6.48
C LEU A 58 26.89 -2.79 -5.36
N SER A 59 27.27 -3.11 -4.11
CA SER A 59 26.48 -2.89 -2.92
C SER A 59 26.57 -1.40 -2.60
N PHE A 60 25.88 -0.57 -3.37
CA PHE A 60 25.59 0.78 -2.88
C PHE A 60 24.54 0.67 -1.79
N ASP A 61 24.46 1.72 -0.99
CA ASP A 61 23.46 1.80 0.06
C ASP A 61 22.07 2.00 -0.57
N THR A 62 21.31 0.92 -0.69
CA THR A 62 19.96 0.90 -1.27
C THR A 62 18.99 1.76 -0.47
N GLU A 63 19.16 1.82 0.85
CA GLU A 63 18.34 2.66 1.74
C GLU A 63 18.56 4.15 1.42
N THR A 64 19.82 4.58 1.35
CA THR A 64 20.16 5.96 0.98
C THR A 64 19.74 6.27 -0.45
N ALA A 65 19.88 5.30 -1.37
CA ALA A 65 19.46 5.45 -2.76
C ALA A 65 17.97 5.73 -2.89
N VAL A 66 17.11 4.93 -2.24
CA VAL A 66 15.65 5.16 -2.24
C VAL A 66 15.33 6.54 -1.69
N LYS A 67 15.90 6.92 -0.54
CA LYS A 67 15.66 8.24 0.06
C LYS A 67 16.06 9.39 -0.86
N VAL A 68 17.20 9.28 -1.52
CA VAL A 68 17.71 10.31 -2.43
C VAL A 68 16.88 10.39 -3.71
N CYS A 69 16.45 9.26 -4.27
CA CYS A 69 15.54 9.22 -5.42
C CYS A 69 14.18 9.81 -5.08
N ARG A 70 13.60 9.48 -3.91
CA ARG A 70 12.35 10.07 -3.40
C ARG A 70 12.47 11.58 -3.22
N ALA A 71 13.54 12.05 -2.56
CA ALA A 71 13.77 13.48 -2.34
C ALA A 71 13.98 14.29 -3.63
N ALA A 72 14.51 13.63 -4.67
CA ALA A 72 14.70 14.24 -5.99
C ALA A 72 13.45 14.15 -6.89
N GLY A 73 12.38 13.46 -6.45
CA GLY A 73 11.14 13.28 -7.21
C GLY A 73 11.22 12.20 -8.31
N TYR A 74 12.23 11.32 -8.27
CA TYR A 74 12.41 10.22 -9.22
C TYR A 74 11.77 8.94 -8.68
N TYR A 75 10.44 8.90 -8.69
CA TYR A 75 9.68 7.81 -8.07
C TYR A 75 9.84 6.47 -8.81
N GLU A 76 9.82 6.46 -10.15
CA GLU A 76 10.05 5.27 -10.97
C GLU A 76 11.40 4.59 -10.70
N HIS A 77 12.45 5.41 -10.55
CA HIS A 77 13.79 4.95 -10.21
C HIS A 77 13.85 4.45 -8.77
N ALA A 78 13.16 5.12 -7.84
CA ALA A 78 13.06 4.67 -6.45
C ALA A 78 12.35 3.32 -6.33
N LEU A 79 11.29 3.08 -7.12
CA LEU A 79 10.56 1.81 -7.15
C LEU A 79 11.46 0.66 -7.62
N ARG A 80 12.23 0.86 -8.70
CA ARG A 80 13.21 -0.13 -9.17
C ARG A 80 14.24 -0.47 -8.10
N VAL A 81 14.83 0.55 -7.46
CA VAL A 81 15.81 0.34 -6.39
C VAL A 81 15.19 -0.34 -5.16
N ALA A 82 13.94 -0.01 -4.81
CA ALA A 82 13.25 -0.66 -3.70
C ALA A 82 12.96 -2.14 -3.99
N LEU A 83 12.61 -2.50 -5.23
CA LEU A 83 12.48 -3.89 -5.65
C LEU A 83 13.80 -4.64 -5.56
N GLN A 84 14.91 -4.02 -5.97
CA GLN A 84 16.26 -4.61 -5.82
C GLN A 84 16.65 -4.83 -4.36
N ALA A 85 16.23 -3.94 -3.45
CA ALA A 85 16.50 -4.08 -2.03
C ALA A 85 15.77 -5.26 -1.39
N ASN A 86 14.76 -5.83 -2.06
CA ASN A 86 13.90 -6.89 -1.55
C ASN A 86 13.22 -6.53 -0.21
N GLU A 87 13.02 -5.23 0.03
CA GLU A 87 12.40 -4.69 1.24
C GLU A 87 10.99 -4.15 0.89
N PRO A 88 9.91 -4.88 1.25
CA PRO A 88 8.55 -4.54 0.85
C PRO A 88 8.07 -3.20 1.45
N THR A 89 8.59 -2.83 2.62
CA THR A 89 8.23 -1.58 3.32
C THR A 89 8.59 -0.35 2.49
N TRP A 90 9.78 -0.31 1.88
CA TRP A 90 10.23 0.84 1.12
C TRP A 90 9.49 0.97 -0.21
N TYR A 91 9.21 -0.15 -0.85
CA TYR A 91 8.41 -0.17 -2.08
C TYR A 91 7.00 0.36 -1.85
N LEU A 92 6.36 -0.08 -0.76
CA LEU A 92 5.02 0.37 -0.40
C LEU A 92 4.99 1.82 0.09
N ASP A 93 6.01 2.30 0.82
CA ASP A 93 6.12 3.72 1.17
C ASP A 93 6.10 4.59 -0.10
N VAL A 94 6.88 4.24 -1.14
CA VAL A 94 6.91 5.00 -2.40
C VAL A 94 5.58 4.93 -3.15
N LEU A 95 4.96 3.74 -3.24
CA LEU A 95 3.69 3.58 -3.96
C LEU A 95 2.51 4.30 -3.28
N VAL A 96 2.39 4.16 -1.97
CA VAL A 96 1.23 4.64 -1.20
C VAL A 96 1.35 6.13 -0.87
N GLU A 97 2.54 6.60 -0.45
CA GLU A 97 2.72 7.99 -0.01
C GLU A 97 3.05 8.94 -1.15
N ASP A 98 3.91 8.53 -2.09
CA ASP A 98 4.41 9.44 -3.12
C ASP A 98 3.64 9.32 -4.45
N CYS A 99 3.37 8.09 -4.91
CA CYS A 99 2.77 7.87 -6.23
C CYS A 99 1.24 7.80 -6.21
N GLY A 100 0.64 7.43 -5.08
CA GLY A 100 -0.81 7.19 -4.97
C GLY A 100 -1.31 6.01 -5.81
N HIS A 101 -0.43 5.08 -6.18
CA HIS A 101 -0.78 3.89 -6.97
C HIS A 101 -1.31 2.77 -6.08
N TYR A 102 -2.50 2.99 -5.52
CA TYR A 102 -3.12 2.05 -4.57
C TYR A 102 -3.42 0.67 -5.19
N ASP A 103 -3.77 0.61 -6.48
CA ASP A 103 -4.01 -0.64 -7.22
C ASP A 103 -2.78 -1.56 -7.24
N GLU A 104 -1.60 -0.99 -7.52
CA GLU A 104 -0.36 -1.74 -7.57
C GLU A 104 0.12 -2.14 -6.18
N ALA A 105 -0.05 -1.26 -5.20
CA ALA A 105 0.22 -1.56 -3.80
C ALA A 105 -0.61 -2.76 -3.32
N LEU A 106 -1.91 -2.80 -3.63
CA LEU A 106 -2.79 -3.91 -3.25
C LEU A 106 -2.42 -5.22 -3.96
N LYS A 107 -2.05 -5.17 -5.25
CA LYS A 107 -1.54 -6.35 -5.98
C LYS A 107 -0.27 -6.88 -5.31
N TYR A 108 0.66 -6.00 -4.95
CA TYR A 108 1.89 -6.38 -4.26
C TYR A 108 1.61 -7.00 -2.89
N ILE A 109 0.77 -6.35 -2.06
CA ILE A 109 0.34 -6.87 -0.75
C ILE A 109 -0.34 -8.23 -0.87
N SER A 110 -1.09 -8.48 -1.96
CA SER A 110 -1.74 -9.78 -2.18
C SER A 110 -0.77 -10.94 -2.49
N GLY A 111 0.46 -10.63 -2.92
CA GLY A 111 1.58 -11.57 -3.09
C GLY A 111 2.47 -11.71 -1.85
N LEU A 112 2.42 -10.71 -0.96
CA LEU A 112 2.61 -10.77 0.49
C LEU A 112 2.59 -12.14 1.22
N PRO A 113 3.62 -12.63 1.93
CA PRO A 113 3.35 -13.57 3.02
C PRO A 113 2.42 -12.93 4.07
N ARG A 114 1.51 -13.71 4.66
CA ARG A 114 0.44 -13.21 5.54
C ARG A 114 0.95 -12.26 6.64
N ALA A 115 2.03 -12.62 7.32
CA ALA A 115 2.61 -11.82 8.39
C ALA A 115 3.02 -10.40 7.92
N GLN A 116 3.63 -10.28 6.74
CA GLN A 116 4.03 -8.97 6.20
C GLN A 116 2.83 -8.22 5.61
N ALA A 117 1.87 -8.92 4.98
CA ALA A 117 0.64 -8.33 4.49
C ALA A 117 -0.16 -7.65 5.61
N THR A 118 -0.14 -8.23 6.81
CA THR A 118 -0.76 -7.63 7.99
C THR A 118 -0.05 -6.39 8.46
N GLU A 119 1.27 -6.46 8.66
CA GLU A 119 2.04 -5.32 9.16
C GLU A 119 1.89 -4.12 8.20
N THR A 120 1.93 -4.39 6.90
CA THR A 120 1.70 -3.39 5.86
C THR A 120 0.28 -2.85 5.88
N LEU A 121 -0.76 -3.67 6.09
CA LEU A 121 -2.14 -3.20 6.24
C LEU A 121 -2.37 -2.43 7.54
N GLN A 122 -1.66 -2.72 8.63
CA GLN A 122 -1.74 -1.88 9.84
C GLN A 122 -1.16 -0.49 9.60
N LYS A 123 -0.07 -0.40 8.83
CA LYS A 123 0.60 0.88 8.53
C LYS A 123 -0.13 1.71 7.46
N TYR A 124 -0.51 1.08 6.35
CA TYR A 124 -1.08 1.77 5.17
C TYR A 124 -2.58 1.56 4.98
N GLY A 125 -3.19 0.65 5.76
CA GLY A 125 -4.58 0.25 5.54
C GLY A 125 -5.57 1.39 5.63
N LYS A 126 -5.32 2.43 6.47
CA LYS A 126 -6.23 3.57 6.55
C LYS A 126 -6.28 4.35 5.23
N ALA A 127 -5.13 4.55 4.60
CA ALA A 127 -5.06 5.19 3.28
C ALA A 127 -5.72 4.30 2.20
N LEU A 128 -5.41 2.99 2.23
CA LEU A 128 -5.96 2.03 1.27
C LEU A 128 -7.49 1.89 1.38
N VAL A 129 -8.06 1.81 2.59
CA VAL A 129 -9.52 1.76 2.82
C VAL A 129 -10.21 3.06 2.41
N ASN A 130 -9.56 4.21 2.56
CA ASN A 130 -10.12 5.49 2.16
C ASN A 130 -10.26 5.59 0.63
N HIS A 131 -9.21 5.21 -0.11
CA HIS A 131 -9.17 5.32 -1.57
C HIS A 131 -9.82 4.13 -2.29
N ARG A 132 -9.58 2.90 -1.83
CA ARG A 132 -10.05 1.63 -2.43
C ARG A 132 -10.61 0.68 -1.35
N PRO A 133 -11.79 1.00 -0.79
CA PRO A 133 -12.38 0.20 0.28
C PRO A 133 -12.69 -1.24 -0.14
N GLU A 134 -13.25 -1.45 -1.34
CA GLU A 134 -13.67 -2.78 -1.79
C GLU A 134 -12.48 -3.75 -1.96
N GLU A 135 -11.46 -3.32 -2.69
CA GLU A 135 -10.27 -4.14 -2.94
C GLU A 135 -9.48 -4.39 -1.64
N THR A 136 -9.35 -3.37 -0.78
CA THR A 136 -8.67 -3.52 0.52
C THR A 136 -9.43 -4.49 1.42
N THR A 137 -10.77 -4.41 1.44
CA THR A 137 -11.62 -5.33 2.20
C THR A 137 -11.46 -6.76 1.69
N ALA A 138 -11.36 -6.98 0.38
CA ALA A 138 -11.13 -8.30 -0.20
C ALA A 138 -9.79 -8.91 0.24
N VAL A 139 -8.72 -8.10 0.32
CA VAL A 139 -7.43 -8.55 0.86
C VAL A 139 -7.52 -8.88 2.35
N VAL A 140 -8.16 -8.02 3.16
CA VAL A 140 -8.37 -8.27 4.60
C VAL A 140 -9.21 -9.53 4.82
N MET A 141 -10.27 -9.74 4.04
CA MET A 141 -11.07 -10.97 4.07
C MET A 141 -10.19 -12.21 3.83
N LYS A 142 -9.31 -12.17 2.83
CA LYS A 142 -8.39 -13.27 2.52
C LYS A 142 -7.39 -13.57 3.64
N LEU A 143 -6.95 -12.54 4.38
CA LEU A 143 -6.06 -12.69 5.53
C LEU A 143 -6.79 -13.24 6.76
N CYS A 144 -8.05 -12.84 6.96
CA CYS A 144 -8.88 -13.31 8.06
C CYS A 144 -9.52 -14.69 7.82
N THR A 145 -9.62 -15.16 6.59
CA THR A 145 -10.09 -16.52 6.28
C THR A 145 -8.92 -17.50 6.30
N PRO A 146 -8.97 -18.59 7.09
CA PRO A 146 -7.95 -19.63 7.04
C PRO A 146 -7.97 -20.26 5.65
N MET A 147 -6.81 -20.30 4.98
CA MET A 147 -6.72 -21.07 3.73
C MET A 147 -6.57 -22.53 4.11
N HIS A 148 -7.64 -23.31 3.95
CA HIS A 148 -7.52 -24.76 3.86
C HIS A 148 -6.95 -25.08 2.48
N SER A 149 -5.62 -25.22 2.39
CA SER A 149 -5.03 -25.92 1.25
C SER A 149 -5.46 -27.38 1.32
N THR A 150 -6.51 -27.74 0.60
CA THR A 150 -6.84 -29.14 0.31
C THR A 150 -5.84 -29.65 -0.73
N MET A 151 -4.61 -29.87 -0.31
CA MET A 151 -3.72 -30.80 -1.01
C MET A 151 -3.53 -32.01 -0.10
N ASP A 152 -4.09 -33.13 -0.55
CA ASP A 152 -3.94 -34.48 0.01
C ASP A 152 -2.46 -34.88 0.09
N LEU A 153 -1.70 -34.38 1.06
CA LEU A 153 -0.40 -34.97 1.41
C LEU A 153 -0.10 -34.81 2.92
N PRO A 154 0.17 -35.91 3.64
CA PRO A 154 0.47 -35.87 5.06
C PRO A 154 1.97 -35.66 5.27
N SER A 155 2.41 -34.42 5.55
CA SER A 155 3.52 -34.10 6.47
C SER A 155 3.85 -32.61 6.37
N VAL A 156 3.87 -31.94 7.53
CA VAL A 156 4.07 -30.50 7.76
C VAL A 156 2.79 -29.66 7.59
N TYR A 157 1.91 -29.76 8.58
CA TYR A 157 0.88 -28.74 8.83
C TYR A 157 1.59 -27.47 9.33
N VAL A 158 1.70 -26.46 8.47
CA VAL A 158 1.84 -25.08 8.94
C VAL A 158 0.43 -24.52 8.94
N GLU A 159 -0.23 -24.53 10.09
CA GLU A 159 -1.43 -23.72 10.28
C GLU A 159 -0.97 -22.26 10.21
N GLU A 160 -1.09 -21.63 9.05
CA GLU A 160 -1.01 -20.17 9.00
C GLU A 160 -2.25 -19.64 9.73
N GLU A 161 -2.07 -19.28 10.99
CA GLU A 161 -3.12 -18.75 11.85
C GLU A 161 -3.77 -17.53 11.17
N ALA A 162 -5.08 -17.61 10.96
CA ALA A 162 -5.83 -16.50 10.42
C ALA A 162 -5.89 -15.37 11.46
N GLU A 163 -5.71 -14.13 10.99
CA GLU A 163 -5.68 -13.00 11.90
C GLU A 163 -7.05 -12.55 12.40
N SER A 164 -7.05 -12.00 13.61
CA SER A 164 -8.26 -11.46 14.22
C SER A 164 -8.73 -10.20 13.49
N VAL A 165 -10.04 -10.09 13.30
CA VAL A 165 -10.69 -8.90 12.71
C VAL A 165 -10.47 -7.66 13.57
N ALA A 166 -10.33 -7.85 14.88
CA ALA A 166 -10.02 -6.78 15.83
C ALA A 166 -8.73 -6.04 15.44
N THR A 167 -7.76 -6.74 14.83
CA THR A 167 -6.53 -6.14 14.31
C THR A 167 -6.83 -5.10 13.24
N PHE A 168 -7.85 -5.31 12.41
CA PHE A 168 -8.19 -4.43 11.27
C PHE A 168 -9.37 -3.50 11.56
N ALA A 169 -10.09 -3.68 12.67
CA ALA A 169 -11.28 -2.90 13.00
C ALA A 169 -11.02 -1.38 13.02
N HIS A 170 -9.84 -0.96 13.49
CA HIS A 170 -9.43 0.45 13.53
C HIS A 170 -9.27 1.09 12.14
N LEU A 171 -9.09 0.30 11.07
CA LEU A 171 -8.99 0.78 9.70
C LEU A 171 -10.34 1.23 9.14
N TYR A 172 -11.44 0.71 9.69
CA TYR A 172 -12.81 0.95 9.24
C TYR A 172 -13.59 1.91 10.13
N ALA A 173 -12.91 2.68 10.98
CA ALA A 173 -13.55 3.62 11.91
C ALA A 173 -14.51 4.61 11.20
N ASP A 174 -14.17 5.01 9.97
CA ASP A 174 -14.98 5.95 9.17
C ASP A 174 -16.03 5.25 8.27
N ARG A 175 -16.09 3.90 8.30
CA ARG A 175 -16.96 3.09 7.41
C ARG A 175 -17.53 1.84 8.12
N PRO A 176 -18.53 2.02 9.00
CA PRO A 176 -19.13 0.92 9.77
C PRO A 176 -19.78 -0.17 8.91
N LEU A 177 -20.31 0.17 7.73
CA LEU A 177 -20.90 -0.80 6.80
C LEU A 177 -19.88 -1.80 6.23
N ALA A 178 -18.68 -1.35 5.92
CA ALA A 178 -17.62 -2.22 5.40
C ALA A 178 -17.13 -3.18 6.51
N LEU A 179 -17.04 -2.69 7.75
CA LEU A 179 -16.72 -3.51 8.91
C LEU A 179 -17.82 -4.56 9.18
N MET A 180 -19.09 -4.19 9.02
CA MET A 180 -20.22 -5.11 9.16
C MET A 180 -20.15 -6.25 8.14
N LEU A 181 -19.95 -5.94 6.85
CA LEU A 181 -19.80 -6.93 5.79
C LEU A 181 -18.59 -7.85 6.02
N LEU A 182 -17.47 -7.28 6.49
CA LEU A 182 -16.28 -8.05 6.85
C LEU A 182 -16.59 -9.04 7.97
N CYS A 183 -17.24 -8.59 9.06
CA CYS A 183 -17.61 -9.44 10.19
C CYS A 183 -18.60 -10.55 9.77
N GLU A 184 -19.62 -10.23 8.97
CA GLU A 184 -20.57 -11.22 8.45
C GLU A 184 -19.92 -12.26 7.54
N TYR A 185 -19.07 -11.82 6.61
CA TYR A 185 -18.32 -12.72 5.74
C TYR A 185 -17.47 -13.69 6.55
N ILE A 186 -16.79 -13.18 7.59
CA ILE A 186 -15.92 -13.99 8.43
C ILE A 186 -16.73 -14.99 9.24
N LEU A 187 -17.85 -14.60 9.85
CA LEU A 187 -18.75 -15.52 10.56
C LEU A 187 -19.35 -16.60 9.64
N ASN A 188 -19.69 -16.24 8.40
CA ASN A 188 -20.20 -17.19 7.42
C ASN A 188 -19.11 -18.17 6.93
N SER A 189 -17.86 -17.70 6.85
CA SER A 189 -16.71 -18.53 6.45
C SER A 189 -16.10 -19.37 7.59
N SER A 190 -16.44 -19.09 8.87
CA SER A 190 -15.78 -19.66 10.05
C SER A 190 -16.40 -20.94 10.61
N GLN A 191 -17.32 -21.60 9.90
CA GLN A 191 -18.12 -22.77 10.32
C GLN A 191 -17.31 -24.04 10.75
N GLY A 192 -16.00 -23.97 10.98
CA GLY A 192 -15.20 -25.15 11.31
C GLY A 192 -13.91 -24.99 12.14
N GLY A 193 -13.54 -23.80 12.66
CA GLY A 193 -12.23 -23.75 13.35
C GLY A 193 -11.74 -22.48 14.04
N ARG A 194 -12.57 -21.49 14.39
CA ARG A 194 -12.09 -20.33 15.18
C ARG A 194 -12.29 -20.50 16.69
N ARG A 195 -11.39 -19.85 17.46
CA ARG A 195 -11.48 -19.79 18.93
C ARG A 195 -12.81 -19.13 19.35
N PRO A 196 -13.54 -19.70 20.33
CA PRO A 196 -14.87 -19.23 20.74
C PRO A 196 -14.91 -17.78 21.27
N GLY A 197 -13.77 -17.23 21.71
CA GLY A 197 -13.69 -15.83 22.16
C GLY A 197 -13.68 -14.79 21.02
N SER A 198 -13.18 -15.16 19.83
CA SER A 198 -13.13 -14.25 18.69
C SER A 198 -14.50 -14.06 18.04
N GLU A 199 -15.36 -15.07 18.09
CA GLU A 199 -16.74 -15.01 17.60
C GLU A 199 -17.62 -14.15 18.50
N ALA A 200 -17.48 -14.26 19.83
CA ALA A 200 -18.23 -13.43 20.78
C ALA A 200 -17.95 -11.93 20.60
N LEU A 201 -16.68 -11.56 20.36
CA LEU A 201 -16.28 -10.19 20.04
C LEU A 201 -16.88 -9.72 18.71
N LEU A 202 -16.90 -10.57 17.68
CA LEU A 202 -17.51 -10.24 16.39
C LEU A 202 -19.03 -10.04 16.51
N TYR A 203 -19.73 -10.90 17.24
CA TYR A 203 -21.16 -10.74 17.50
C TYR A 203 -21.45 -9.48 18.32
N HIS A 204 -20.65 -9.18 19.33
CA HIS A 204 -20.81 -7.96 20.11
C HIS A 204 -20.61 -6.71 19.26
N THR A 205 -19.53 -6.65 18.48
CA THR A 205 -19.28 -5.54 17.55
C THR A 205 -20.37 -5.43 16.49
N LEU A 206 -20.87 -6.54 15.95
CA LEU A 206 -22.02 -6.51 15.03
C LEU A 206 -23.28 -5.99 15.73
N MET A 207 -23.60 -6.47 16.93
CA MET A 207 -24.77 -5.97 17.67
C MET A 207 -24.64 -4.47 17.93
N ASP A 208 -23.47 -3.97 18.33
CA ASP A 208 -23.23 -2.55 18.53
C ASP A 208 -23.40 -1.75 17.23
N LEU A 209 -22.88 -2.26 16.10
CA LEU A 209 -23.04 -1.63 14.78
C LEU A 209 -24.50 -1.61 14.32
N TYR A 210 -25.24 -2.71 14.51
CA TYR A 210 -26.66 -2.84 14.17
C TYR A 210 -27.56 -1.96 15.07
N LEU A 211 -27.16 -1.74 16.32
CA LEU A 211 -27.87 -0.87 17.27
C LEU A 211 -27.44 0.61 17.17
N SER A 212 -26.39 0.91 16.42
CA SER A 212 -25.90 2.28 16.23
C SER A 212 -26.83 3.06 15.29
N PRO A 213 -27.31 4.26 15.68
CA PRO A 213 -28.26 5.05 14.90
C PRO A 213 -27.69 5.62 13.59
N GLU A 214 -26.37 5.58 13.38
CA GLU A 214 -25.72 6.07 12.15
C GLU A 214 -26.12 5.31 10.87
N LEU A 215 -26.67 4.09 10.99
CA LEU A 215 -27.21 3.34 9.86
C LEU A 215 -28.69 3.63 9.55
N MET A 216 -29.40 4.34 10.44
CA MET A 216 -30.80 4.73 10.22
C MET A 216 -30.92 5.96 9.29
N ASP A 217 -29.87 6.77 9.14
CA ASP A 217 -29.91 8.04 8.40
C ASP A 217 -29.60 7.92 6.89
N CYS A 218 -29.33 6.72 6.37
CA CYS A 218 -29.20 6.52 4.91
C CYS A 218 -30.54 6.23 4.20
N SER A 219 -31.67 6.21 4.93
CA SER A 219 -33.00 5.97 4.37
C SER A 219 -33.85 7.25 4.33
N GLY A 220 -33.44 8.21 3.52
CA GLY A 220 -34.31 9.35 3.21
C GLY A 220 -33.72 10.29 2.17
N PRO A 221 -34.28 10.38 0.94
CA PRO A 221 -34.13 11.61 0.17
C PRO A 221 -34.91 12.68 0.93
N SER A 222 -34.24 13.69 1.49
CA SER A 222 -34.88 14.85 2.10
C SER A 222 -35.73 15.57 1.03
N PRO A 223 -37.07 15.54 1.11
CA PRO A 223 -37.94 16.17 0.13
C PRO A 223 -38.49 17.48 0.68
N ASP A 224 -37.65 18.31 1.30
CA ASP A 224 -38.11 19.62 1.79
C ASP A 224 -36.94 20.61 1.94
N SER A 225 -36.59 21.23 0.82
CA SER A 225 -36.03 22.59 0.80
C SER A 225 -36.16 23.18 -0.60
N ALA A 226 -37.41 23.36 -1.01
CA ALA A 226 -37.78 24.35 -2.02
C ALA A 226 -39.01 25.13 -1.48
N PRO A 227 -39.34 26.29 -2.05
CA PRO A 227 -38.90 27.61 -1.62
C PRO A 227 -40.05 28.43 -1.01
N GLN A 228 -39.76 29.36 -0.10
CA GLN A 228 -40.70 30.42 0.32
C GLN A 228 -39.92 31.75 0.30
N SER A 229 -40.01 32.56 -0.75
CA SER A 229 -41.09 33.50 -1.14
C SER A 229 -41.40 34.58 -0.11
N ALA A 230 -40.88 35.80 -0.34
CA ALA A 230 -41.55 37.09 -0.14
C ALA A 230 -40.60 38.21 -0.63
N ALA A 231 -40.81 38.81 -1.80
CA ALA A 231 -41.77 39.90 -2.08
C ALA A 231 -41.26 41.29 -1.64
N GLY A 232 -41.08 42.20 -2.61
CA GLY A 232 -40.99 43.64 -2.34
C GLY A 232 -40.41 44.53 -3.45
N ALA A 233 -41.27 44.97 -4.39
CA ALA A 233 -41.29 46.26 -5.12
C ALA A 233 -40.03 46.73 -5.89
N GLY A 234 -40.07 47.19 -7.14
CA GLY A 234 -41.14 47.64 -8.04
C GLY A 234 -40.54 48.01 -9.42
N PRO A 235 -41.36 48.49 -10.39
CA PRO A 235 -41.11 48.38 -11.83
C PRO A 235 -40.56 49.67 -12.47
N SER A 236 -39.91 49.56 -13.65
CA SER A 236 -39.92 50.51 -14.79
C SER A 236 -38.97 49.99 -15.89
N VAL A 237 -39.47 49.49 -17.03
CA VAL A 237 -39.60 50.19 -18.33
C VAL A 237 -38.22 50.39 -18.99
N GLU A 238 -37.87 49.64 -20.05
CA GLU A 238 -37.89 50.08 -21.46
C GLU A 238 -37.00 51.34 -21.67
N GLU A 239 -35.98 51.43 -22.53
CA GLU A 239 -35.96 51.16 -23.97
C GLU A 239 -34.62 51.75 -24.53
N ARG A 240 -34.05 51.12 -25.58
CA ARG A 240 -33.17 51.70 -26.64
C ARG A 240 -32.16 52.83 -26.29
N ARG A 241 -30.86 52.52 -26.37
CA ARG A 241 -29.94 52.80 -27.51
C ARG A 241 -28.50 52.48 -27.14
#